data_AF-A0A3N5P388-F1
#
_entry.id   AF-A0A3N5P388-F1
#
_cell.length_a   1.000
_cell.length_b   1.000
_cell.length_c   1.000
_cell.angle_alpha   90.00
_cell.angle_beta   90.00
_cell.angle_gamma   90.00
#
_symmetry.space_group_name_H-M   'P 1'
#
loop_
_entity.id
_entity.type
_entity.pdbx_description
1 polymer ?
#
loop_
_entity_poly.entity_id
_entity_poly.type
_entity_poly.pdbx_seq_one_letter_code
_entity_poly.pdbx_strand_id
1 'polypeptide(L)'
;MKHMKALTGEAHKVMELLVKGLEWDADDSSKMHKKIDNSNGTFMSVHVEFINRYNNGIVGDVFSVAHYYEQNGDMMRDPDVEFLRNSGKFYPIYFRQDGAGGTEQEVLIFDDEG
;
A
#
# COMPACT_ATOMS: atom_id res chain seq x y z
N MET A 1 -8.85 -22.02 2.03
CA MET A 1 -8.10 -20.79 1.70
C MET A 1 -8.98 -19.90 0.83
N LYS A 2 -9.21 -18.65 1.25
CA LYS A 2 -9.94 -17.66 0.43
C LYS A 2 -8.97 -17.26 -0.69
N HIS A 3 -9.30 -17.55 -1.95
CA HIS A 3 -8.42 -17.22 -3.07
C HIS A 3 -8.19 -15.70 -3.11
N MET A 4 -6.94 -15.27 -2.94
CA MET A 4 -6.54 -13.88 -3.15
C MET A 4 -6.86 -13.49 -4.60
N LYS A 5 -7.54 -12.36 -4.76
CA LYS A 5 -7.85 -11.80 -6.07
C LYS A 5 -6.85 -10.69 -6.37
N ALA A 6 -6.09 -10.87 -7.43
CA ALA A 6 -5.29 -9.79 -7.99
C ALA A 6 -6.20 -8.62 -8.41
N LEU A 7 -5.68 -7.41 -8.36
CA LEU A 7 -6.29 -6.29 -9.05
C LEU A 7 -6.33 -6.57 -10.56
N THR A 8 -7.39 -6.12 -11.20
CA THR A 8 -7.63 -6.29 -12.64
C THR A 8 -8.15 -5.00 -13.27
N GLY A 9 -8.03 -4.87 -14.60
CA GLY A 9 -8.61 -3.75 -15.34
C GLY A 9 -8.02 -2.40 -14.91
N GLU A 10 -8.87 -1.41 -14.69
CA GLU A 10 -8.45 -0.04 -14.37
C GLU A 10 -7.73 0.06 -13.03
N ALA A 11 -8.15 -0.70 -12.00
CA ALA A 11 -7.49 -0.68 -10.69
C ALA A 11 -6.02 -1.12 -10.80
N HIS A 12 -5.73 -2.12 -11.65
CA HIS A 12 -4.36 -2.56 -11.91
C HIS A 12 -3.54 -1.46 -12.61
N LYS A 13 -4.11 -0.79 -13.62
CA LYS A 13 -3.44 0.33 -14.32
C LYS A 13 -3.14 1.50 -13.39
N VAL A 14 -4.08 1.84 -12.52
CA VAL A 14 -3.91 2.88 -11.51
C VAL A 14 -2.76 2.50 -10.57
N MET A 15 -2.72 1.26 -10.06
CA MET A 15 -1.62 0.83 -9.20
C MET A 15 -0.26 0.89 -9.90
N GLU A 16 -0.16 0.46 -11.17
CA GLU A 16 1.09 0.61 -11.94
C GLU A 16 1.53 2.09 -12.03
N LEU A 17 0.60 3.03 -12.24
CA LEU A 17 0.90 4.47 -12.24
C LEU A 17 1.31 4.96 -10.84
N LEU A 18 0.63 4.51 -9.80
CA LEU A 18 0.90 4.88 -8.42
C LEU A 18 2.29 4.42 -7.98
N VAL A 19 2.76 3.23 -8.36
CA VAL A 19 4.09 2.76 -7.94
C VAL A 19 5.21 3.17 -8.91
N LYS A 20 4.88 3.70 -10.09
CA LYS A 20 5.86 4.12 -11.09
C LYS A 20 6.87 5.11 -10.50
N GLY A 21 8.16 4.79 -10.70
CA GLY A 21 9.29 5.60 -10.26
C GLY A 21 9.70 5.43 -8.80
N LEU A 22 9.01 4.57 -8.03
CA LEU A 22 9.47 4.17 -6.70
C LEU A 22 10.50 3.04 -6.83
N GLU A 23 11.58 3.14 -6.09
CA GLU A 23 12.68 2.17 -6.08
C GLU A 23 13.05 1.83 -4.65
N TRP A 24 13.28 0.53 -4.37
CA TRP A 24 13.79 0.09 -3.07
C TRP A 24 15.24 0.51 -2.94
N ASP A 25 15.53 1.35 -1.96
CA ASP A 25 16.87 1.83 -1.66
C ASP A 25 17.01 1.96 -0.14
N ALA A 26 17.68 0.99 0.48
CA ALA A 26 17.81 0.94 1.94
C ALA A 26 18.61 2.11 2.51
N ASP A 27 19.38 2.81 1.67
CA ASP A 27 20.21 3.95 2.08
C ASP A 27 19.57 5.30 1.72
N ASP A 28 18.58 5.33 0.82
CA ASP A 28 17.91 6.53 0.35
C ASP A 28 16.39 6.36 0.28
N SER A 29 15.73 6.62 1.41
CA SER A 29 14.28 6.52 1.51
C SER A 29 13.54 7.52 0.62
N SER A 30 14.18 8.59 0.12
CA SER A 30 13.51 9.59 -0.72
C SER A 30 13.00 9.02 -2.06
N LYS A 31 13.54 7.88 -2.49
CA LYS A 31 13.09 7.13 -3.69
C LYS A 31 11.97 6.14 -3.41
N MET A 32 11.67 5.89 -2.13
CA MET A 32 10.74 4.86 -1.70
C MET A 32 9.35 5.41 -1.43
N HIS A 33 9.14 6.72 -1.42
CA HIS A 33 7.82 7.30 -1.18
C HIS A 33 7.50 8.47 -2.11
N LYS A 34 6.21 8.72 -2.31
CA LYS A 34 5.73 9.98 -2.90
C LYS A 34 4.36 10.36 -2.38
N LYS A 35 4.11 11.67 -2.39
CA LYS A 35 2.82 12.29 -2.10
C LYS A 35 2.22 12.82 -3.40
N ILE A 36 0.96 12.50 -3.65
CA ILE A 36 0.22 12.96 -4.82
C ILE A 36 -0.97 13.80 -4.33
N ASP A 37 -0.93 15.09 -4.65
CA ASP A 37 -2.07 16.00 -4.51
C ASP A 37 -2.38 16.60 -5.88
N ASN A 38 -3.43 16.07 -6.52
CA ASN A 38 -3.95 16.60 -7.79
C ASN A 38 -5.20 17.47 -7.58
N SER A 39 -5.54 17.76 -6.33
CA SER A 39 -6.76 18.45 -5.92
C SER A 39 -6.51 19.83 -5.33
N ASN A 40 -5.23 20.24 -5.24
CA ASN A 40 -4.79 21.45 -4.56
C ASN A 40 -5.35 21.54 -3.13
N GLY A 41 -5.26 20.45 -2.38
CA GLY A 41 -5.73 20.35 -1.00
C GLY A 41 -7.25 20.27 -0.83
N THR A 42 -8.03 20.17 -1.92
CA THR A 42 -9.49 19.97 -1.83
C THR A 42 -9.85 18.58 -1.32
N PHE A 43 -9.05 17.58 -1.71
CA PHE A 43 -9.13 16.21 -1.22
C PHE A 43 -7.85 15.85 -0.47
N MET A 44 -7.92 14.80 0.35
CA MET A 44 -6.73 14.25 0.98
C MET A 44 -5.76 13.75 -0.08
N SER A 45 -4.49 14.12 0.06
CA SER A 45 -3.42 13.60 -0.79
C SER A 45 -3.28 12.09 -0.62
N VAL A 46 -2.89 11.40 -1.69
CA VAL A 46 -2.48 10.00 -1.64
C VAL A 46 -1.00 9.94 -1.27
N HIS A 47 -0.64 9.11 -0.31
CA HIS A 47 0.72 8.72 0.02
C HIS A 47 0.95 7.31 -0.54
N VAL A 48 2.03 7.14 -1.30
CA VAL A 48 2.42 5.83 -1.84
C VAL A 48 3.84 5.53 -1.39
N GLU A 49 4.04 4.37 -0.78
CA GLU A 49 5.30 3.99 -0.14
C GLU A 49 5.69 2.57 -0.54
N PHE A 50 6.96 2.34 -0.87
CA PHE A 50 7.57 1.03 -1.05
C PHE A 50 8.11 0.59 0.30
N ILE A 51 7.33 -0.22 1.02
CA ILE A 51 7.53 -0.47 2.45
C ILE A 51 8.30 -1.75 2.76
N ASN A 52 8.32 -2.72 1.84
CA ASN A 52 9.06 -3.96 2.03
C ASN A 52 9.44 -4.65 0.72
N ARG A 53 10.53 -5.42 0.72
CA ARG A 53 10.88 -6.36 -0.35
C ARG A 53 11.09 -7.74 0.26
N TYR A 54 10.18 -8.65 -0.04
CA TYR A 54 10.35 -10.05 0.32
C TYR A 54 11.24 -10.76 -0.71
N ASN A 55 12.27 -11.44 -0.21
CA ASN A 55 13.24 -12.20 -1.02
C ASN A 55 13.41 -13.65 -0.54
N ASN A 56 12.64 -14.09 0.46
CA ASN A 56 12.68 -15.43 1.05
C ASN A 56 11.26 -15.98 1.20
N GLY A 57 11.02 -17.21 0.76
CA GLY A 57 9.69 -17.85 0.75
C GLY A 57 8.77 -17.29 -0.32
N ILE A 58 8.41 -16.02 -0.19
CA ILE A 58 7.64 -15.26 -1.18
C ILE A 58 8.49 -14.12 -1.72
N VAL A 59 8.54 -14.00 -3.03
CA VAL A 59 9.32 -12.96 -3.70
C VAL A 59 8.37 -11.87 -4.17
N GLY A 60 8.56 -10.65 -3.71
CA GLY A 60 7.75 -9.53 -4.18
C GLY A 60 8.00 -8.23 -3.46
N ASP A 61 7.57 -7.15 -4.10
CA ASP A 61 7.67 -5.80 -3.59
C ASP A 61 6.33 -5.43 -2.92
N VAL A 62 6.37 -4.80 -1.75
CA VAL A 62 5.17 -4.38 -1.01
C VAL A 62 5.03 -2.87 -1.05
N PHE A 63 3.85 -2.40 -1.43
CA PHE A 63 3.52 -0.99 -1.50
C PHE A 63 2.33 -0.65 -0.61
N SER A 64 2.45 0.39 0.23
CA SER A 64 1.30 1.02 0.90
C SER A 64 0.73 2.13 0.00
N VAL A 65 -0.59 2.23 -0.03
CA VAL A 65 -1.35 3.34 -0.58
C VAL A 65 -2.28 3.85 0.51
N ALA A 66 -2.01 5.05 1.00
CA ALA A 66 -2.69 5.60 2.16
C ALA A 66 -3.20 7.03 1.94
N HIS A 67 -4.31 7.33 2.59
CA HIS A 67 -4.74 8.69 2.89
C HIS A 67 -4.63 8.91 4.40
N TYR A 68 -4.33 10.14 4.78
CA TYR A 68 -4.27 10.54 6.17
C TYR A 68 -5.06 11.81 6.43
N TYR A 69 -5.71 11.86 7.59
CA TYR A 69 -6.30 13.07 8.15
C TYR A 69 -5.78 13.31 9.55
N GLU A 70 -5.82 14.55 10.03
CA GLU A 70 -5.42 14.89 11.39
C GLU A 70 -6.63 14.80 12.34
N GLN A 71 -6.46 14.12 13.48
CA GLN A 71 -7.43 14.08 14.55
C GLN A 71 -6.72 14.25 15.89
N ASN A 72 -7.08 15.30 16.65
CA ASN A 72 -6.44 15.61 17.94
C ASN A 72 -4.90 15.75 17.87
N GLY A 73 -4.34 16.14 16.73
CA GLY A 73 -2.90 16.24 16.51
C GLY A 73 -2.23 14.94 16.03
N ASP A 74 -2.96 13.84 15.95
CA ASP A 74 -2.47 12.57 15.43
C ASP A 74 -2.88 12.38 13.96
N MET A 75 -1.97 11.82 13.16
CA MET A 75 -2.29 11.41 11.79
C MET A 75 -3.00 10.05 11.81
N MET A 76 -4.20 10.03 11.26
CA MET A 76 -5.11 8.88 11.23
C MET A 76 -5.24 8.35 9.80
N ARG A 77 -5.20 7.03 9.62
CA ARG A 77 -5.33 6.35 8.31
C ARG A 77 -6.79 6.34 7.84
N ASP A 78 -7.05 6.74 6.58
CA ASP A 78 -8.40 6.73 5.98
C ASP A 78 -8.46 6.50 4.45
N PRO A 79 -8.24 5.27 3.96
CA PRO A 79 -7.60 4.12 4.61
C PRO A 79 -6.10 4.02 4.26
N ASP A 80 -5.41 3.02 4.84
CA ASP A 80 -4.09 2.50 4.46
C ASP A 80 -4.25 1.07 3.95
N VAL A 81 -3.77 0.81 2.72
CA VAL A 81 -3.88 -0.50 2.07
C VAL A 81 -2.52 -0.92 1.53
N GLU A 82 -2.07 -2.11 1.91
CA GLU A 82 -0.81 -2.67 1.43
C GLU A 82 -1.06 -3.69 0.30
N PHE A 83 -0.21 -3.64 -0.71
CA PHE A 83 -0.27 -4.51 -1.87
C PHE A 83 1.05 -5.23 -2.10
N LEU A 84 1.00 -6.56 -2.19
CA LEU A 84 2.10 -7.37 -2.70
C LEU A 84 2.10 -7.33 -4.23
N ARG A 85 3.21 -6.89 -4.82
CA ARG A 85 3.49 -7.02 -6.25
C ARG A 85 4.30 -8.30 -6.49
N ASN A 86 3.69 -9.27 -7.14
CA ASN A 86 4.33 -10.52 -7.53
C ASN A 86 3.96 -10.87 -8.98
N SER A 87 4.97 -11.22 -9.79
CA SER A 87 4.81 -11.54 -11.22
C SER A 87 3.96 -10.53 -12.00
N GLY A 88 4.16 -9.24 -11.71
CA GLY A 88 3.45 -8.12 -12.35
C GLY A 88 1.98 -7.97 -11.94
N LYS A 89 1.51 -8.69 -10.93
CA LYS A 89 0.16 -8.55 -10.37
C LYS A 89 0.24 -7.97 -8.97
N PHE A 90 -0.77 -7.18 -8.61
CA PHE A 90 -0.91 -6.60 -7.27
C PHE A 90 -2.02 -7.32 -6.52
N TYR A 91 -1.73 -7.71 -5.29
CA TYR A 91 -2.66 -8.37 -4.40
C TYR A 91 -2.78 -7.57 -3.10
N PRO A 92 -3.99 -7.20 -2.65
CA PRO A 92 -4.14 -6.57 -1.34
C PRO A 92 -3.80 -7.59 -0.25
N ILE A 93 -2.93 -7.21 0.68
CA ILE A 93 -2.46 -8.07 1.78
C ILE A 93 -2.84 -7.55 3.16
N TYR A 94 -3.08 -6.24 3.29
CA TYR A 94 -3.46 -5.60 4.55
C TYR A 94 -4.35 -4.39 4.28
N PHE A 95 -5.29 -4.12 5.19
CA PHE A 95 -6.15 -2.95 5.18
C PHE A 95 -6.29 -2.42 6.60
N ARG A 96 -6.15 -1.10 6.77
CA ARG A 96 -6.46 -0.42 8.02
C ARG A 96 -7.13 0.94 7.80
N GLN A 97 -8.14 1.22 8.61
CA GLN A 97 -8.80 2.51 8.71
C GLN A 97 -9.01 2.82 10.19
N ASP A 98 -8.62 4.01 10.63
CA ASP A 98 -8.72 4.36 12.05
C ASP A 98 -10.07 5.04 12.40
N GLY A 99 -10.72 5.68 11.42
CA GLY A 99 -12.02 6.35 11.60
C GLY A 99 -13.23 5.41 11.79
N ALA A 100 -14.36 5.98 12.20
CA ALA A 100 -15.69 5.33 12.26
C ALA A 100 -15.76 3.98 13.00
N GLY A 101 -15.02 3.84 14.10
CA GLY A 101 -14.98 2.64 14.92
C GLY A 101 -13.80 1.71 14.65
N GLY A 102 -12.91 2.09 13.73
CA GLY A 102 -11.67 1.37 13.44
C GLY A 102 -11.93 0.04 12.72
N THR A 103 -11.17 -0.25 11.68
CA THR A 103 -11.20 -1.57 11.04
C THR A 103 -9.79 -1.91 10.59
N GLU A 104 -9.38 -3.12 10.93
CA GLU A 104 -8.11 -3.70 10.52
C GLU A 104 -8.41 -5.09 9.98
N GLN A 105 -7.81 -5.42 8.84
CA GLN A 105 -7.96 -6.71 8.21
C GLN A 105 -6.62 -7.14 7.60
N GLU A 106 -6.06 -8.21 8.14
CA GLU A 106 -5.02 -8.98 7.47
C GLU A 106 -5.68 -9.86 6.41
N VAL A 107 -5.28 -9.66 5.15
CA VAL A 107 -5.80 -10.43 4.01
C VAL A 107 -4.89 -11.63 3.71
N LEU A 108 -3.64 -11.58 4.20
CA LEU A 108 -2.63 -12.63 4.07
C LEU A 108 -1.87 -12.78 5.38
N ILE A 109 -1.82 -14.01 5.89
CA ILE A 109 -0.97 -14.41 7.01
C ILE A 109 -0.02 -15.47 6.43
N PHE A 110 1.29 -15.21 6.49
CA PHE A 110 2.28 -16.24 6.22
C PHE A 110 2.44 -17.07 7.48
N ASP A 111 2.31 -18.39 7.37
CA ASP A 111 2.82 -19.28 8.41
C ASP A 111 4.36 -19.34 8.31
N ASP A 112 5.01 -19.82 9.37
CA ASP A 112 6.48 -19.91 9.44
C ASP A 112 7.09 -20.88 8.40
N GLU A 113 6.28 -21.45 7.50
CA GLU A 113 6.69 -22.40 6.46
C GLU A 113 6.83 -21.79 5.06
N GLY A 114 6.37 -20.54 4.84
CA GLY A 114 6.58 -19.77 3.60
C GLY A 114 5.54 -19.98 2.50
#